data_AF-A0A259BIJ2-F1
#
_entry.id   AF-A0A259BIJ2-F1
#
_cell.length_a   1.000
_cell.length_b   1.000
_cell.length_c   1.000
_cell.angle_alpha   90.00
_cell.angle_beta   90.00
_cell.angle_gamma   90.00
#
_symmetry.space_group_name_H-M   'P 1'
#
loop_
_entity.id
_entity.type
_entity.pdbx_description
1 polymer ?
#
loop_
_entity_poly.entity_id
_entity_poly.type
_entity_poly.pdbx_seq_one_letter_code
_entity_poly.pdbx_strand_id
1 'polypeptide(L)' 'VALYEKLGQAEELKYAILHRDVIARFGRFPHRNPILGRTMTAEEAAYLAAGGFKG' A
#
# COMPACT_ATOMS: atom_id res chain seq x y z
N VAL A 1 4.58 5.58 -10.24
CA VAL A 1 3.47 6.54 -10.45
C VAL A 1 3.53 7.24 -11.81
N ALA A 2 4.72 7.49 -12.37
CA ALA A 2 4.94 8.20 -13.65
C ALA A 2 4.06 7.77 -14.85
N LEU A 3 3.66 6.49 -14.95
CA LEU A 3 2.74 6.04 -16.01
C LEU A 3 1.37 6.71 -15.87
N TYR A 4 0.79 6.70 -14.67
CA TYR A 4 -0.52 7.28 -14.39
C TYR A 4 -0.50 8.81 -14.43
N GLU A 5 0.62 9.44 -14.06
CA GLU A 5 0.83 10.88 -14.22
C GLU A 5 0.74 11.29 -15.71
N LYS A 6 1.33 10.50 -16.61
CA LYS A 6 1.29 10.76 -18.05
C LYS A 6 -0.06 10.46 -18.70
N LEU A 7 -0.84 9.52 -18.14
CA LEU A 7 -2.14 9.12 -18.68
C LEU A 7 -3.28 10.08 -18.28
N GLY A 8 -3.04 11.03 -17.37
CA GLY A 8 -4.07 11.98 -16.92
C GLY A 8 -5.20 11.33 -16.09
N GLN A 9 -5.00 10.09 -15.65
CA GLN A 9 -5.98 9.30 -14.92
C GLN A 9 -5.87 9.59 -13.42
N ALA A 10 -6.57 10.64 -12.97
CA ALA A 10 -6.42 11.22 -11.64
C ALA A 10 -6.80 10.25 -10.50
N GLU A 11 -7.82 9.41 -10.68
CA GLU A 11 -8.23 8.43 -9.68
C GLU A 11 -7.19 7.31 -9.55
N GLU A 12 -6.72 6.78 -10.65
CA GLU A 12 -5.73 5.73 -10.70
C GLU A 12 -4.36 6.24 -10.24
N LEU A 13 -4.05 7.51 -10.49
CA LEU A 13 -2.85 8.16 -9.96
C LEU A 13 -2.90 8.23 -8.42
N LYS A 14 -4.05 8.59 -7.84
CA LYS A 14 -4.24 8.56 -6.37
C LYS A 14 -3.97 7.18 -5.82
N TYR A 15 -4.52 6.14 -6.42
CA TYR A 15 -4.22 4.76 -6.01
C TYR A 15 -2.75 4.43 -6.22
N ALA A 16 -2.13 4.76 -7.35
CA ALA A 16 -0.73 4.47 -7.63
C ALA A 16 0.21 5.13 -6.60
N ILE A 17 -0.11 6.34 -6.15
CA ILE A 17 0.61 7.04 -5.07
C ILE A 17 0.44 6.29 -3.75
N LEU A 18 -0.78 5.92 -3.37
CA LEU A 18 -1.02 5.15 -2.15
C LEU A 18 -0.23 3.82 -2.13
N HIS A 19 -0.24 3.08 -3.24
CA HIS A 19 0.53 1.83 -3.36
C HIS A 19 2.03 2.07 -3.22
N ARG A 20 2.55 3.12 -3.89
CA ARG A 20 3.96 3.50 -3.78
C ARG A 20 4.33 3.82 -2.34
N ASP A 21 3.50 4.58 -1.63
CA ASP A 21 3.81 5.03 -0.27
C ASP A 21 3.80 3.87 0.74
N VAL A 22 2.88 2.90 0.57
CA VAL A 22 2.88 1.66 1.36
C VAL A 22 4.16 0.85 1.13
N ILE A 23 4.58 0.67 -0.13
CA ILE A 23 5.82 -0.03 -0.45
C ILE A 23 7.03 0.76 0.05
N ALA A 24 7.05 2.08 -0.07
CA ALA A 24 8.14 2.92 0.41
C ALA A 24 8.30 2.84 1.94
N ARG A 25 7.19 2.73 2.67
CA ARG A 25 7.18 2.63 4.14
C ARG A 25 7.51 1.24 4.66
N PHE A 26 6.92 0.18 4.08
CA PHE A 26 7.01 -1.18 4.63
C PHE A 26 7.83 -2.15 3.76
N GLY A 27 8.21 -1.77 2.55
CA GLY A 27 8.86 -2.64 1.55
C GLY A 27 7.94 -3.72 0.95
N ARG A 28 6.68 -3.80 1.41
CA ARG A 28 5.68 -4.81 1.05
C ARG A 28 4.28 -4.31 1.37
N PHE A 29 3.28 -5.13 1.04
CA PHE A 29 1.89 -4.87 1.38
C PHE A 29 1.48 -5.61 2.66
N PRO A 30 1.25 -4.91 3.79
CA PRO A 30 0.96 -5.54 5.08
C PRO A 30 -0.29 -6.42 5.07
N HIS A 31 -1.31 -6.06 4.29
CA HIS A 31 -2.56 -6.86 4.19
C HIS A 31 -2.33 -8.26 3.61
N ARG A 32 -1.22 -8.48 2.89
CA ARG A 32 -0.87 -9.81 2.33
C ARG A 32 -0.06 -10.66 3.29
N ASN A 33 0.40 -10.12 4.42
CA ASN A 33 1.24 -10.86 5.36
C ASN A 33 0.56 -12.15 5.88
N PRO A 34 -0.75 -12.15 6.26
CA PRO A 34 -1.42 -13.37 6.71
C PRO A 34 -1.51 -14.46 5.64
N ILE A 35 -1.82 -14.07 4.39
CA ILE A 35 -1.96 -15.01 3.26
C ILE A 35 -0.60 -15.59 2.85
N LEU A 36 0.46 -14.81 2.98
CA LEU A 36 1.83 -15.21 2.66
C LEU A 36 2.57 -15.86 3.84
N GLY A 37 1.90 -16.08 4.98
CA GLY A 37 2.50 -16.67 6.19
C GLY A 37 3.61 -15.81 6.82
N ARG A 38 3.62 -14.50 6.58
CA ARG A 38 4.63 -13.57 7.10
C ARG A 38 4.20 -13.03 8.46
N THR A 39 5.15 -12.93 9.39
CA THR A 39 4.92 -12.23 10.66
C THR A 39 4.71 -10.75 10.42
N MET A 40 3.65 -10.22 11.02
CA MET A 40 3.30 -8.81 10.97
C MET A 40 4.04 -8.05 12.07
N THR A 41 4.60 -6.89 11.73
CA THR A 41 5.18 -5.96 12.71
C THR A 41 4.09 -5.13 13.39
N ALA A 42 4.39 -4.55 14.55
CA ALA A 42 3.44 -3.70 15.27
C ALA A 42 3.00 -2.48 14.45
N GLU A 43 3.91 -1.86 13.69
CA GLU A 43 3.59 -0.73 12.81
C GLU A 43 2.69 -1.13 11.64
N GLU A 44 2.95 -2.29 11.02
CA GLU A 44 2.11 -2.84 9.97
C GLU A 44 0.69 -3.13 10.49
N ALA A 45 0.58 -3.70 11.70
CA ALA A 45 -0.70 -4.00 12.34
C ALA A 45 -1.50 -2.72 12.67
N ALA A 46 -0.82 -1.72 13.26
CA ALA A 46 -1.42 -0.41 13.54
C ALA A 46 -1.88 0.29 12.25
N TYR A 47 -1.09 0.19 11.16
CA TYR A 47 -1.45 0.74 9.86
C TYR A 47 -2.74 0.11 9.30
N LEU A 48 -2.90 -1.21 9.37
CA LEU A 48 -4.14 -1.87 8.93
C LEU A 48 -5.33 -1.58 9.85
N ALA A 49 -5.10 -1.45 11.15
CA ALA A 49 -6.12 -1.10 12.14
C ALA A 49 -6.66 0.33 11.92
N ALA A 50 -5.80 1.27 11.54
CA ALA A 50 -6.16 2.66 11.23
C ALA A 50 -6.89 2.84 9.88
N GLY A 51 -7.28 1.75 9.21
CA GLY A 51 -7.92 1.82 7.89
C GLY A 51 -6.93 2.07 6.76
N GLY A 52 -5.67 1.68 6.94
CA GLY A 52 -4.66 1.70 5.88
C GLY A 52 -5.06 0.87 4.66
N PHE A 53 -4.24 0.92 3.60
CA PHE A 53 -4.55 0.32 2.31
C PHE A 53 -4.89 -1.18 2.40
N LYS A 54 -6.15 -1.53 2.07
CA LYS A 54 -6.70 -2.90 2.14
C LYS A 54 -6.91 -3.59 0.79
N GLY A 55 -6.67 -2.89 -0.33
CA GLY A 55 -6.56 -3.45 -1.68
C GLY A 55 -7.62 -4.47 -2.05
#